data_AF-A0A975P936-F1
#
_entry.id   AF-A0A975P936-F1
#
_cell.length_a   1.000
_cell.length_b   1.000
_cell.length_c   1.000
_cell.angle_alpha   90.00
_cell.angle_beta   90.00
_cell.angle_gamma   90.00
#
_symmetry.space_group_name_H-M   'P 1'
#
loop_
_entity.id
_entity.type
_entity.pdbx_description
1 polymer ?
#
loop_
_entity_poly.entity_id
_entity_poly.type
_entity_poly.pdbx_seq_one_letter_code
_entity_poly.pdbx_strand_id
1 'polypeptide(L)'
;MPELPLIPRRDAQCLLPLVQAALAGTPAPAVALPARCAGLRLVHLTLRRRGKRLDSRWAQGADLADALRHGLTQARSALAAQGLPDPETLELTLPRDWQVLDPEDLRRSRCNAIRGLFGLELRGGGRLERIGPLEMIARNLGPNRALERLSAQLDLPPGTPVEAFRFAADQILFELPQARARPLLRGQPVVPQSAITRAKVAEMAALMTGWMVRAVGPDGATVYKYWPSSGQYSQANNMIRQFMGSACLAQAAQRAPQDLALQNACTRNFAYNFRAFYQDEGDVGIIDEFGKVKLGAAAVAVMAILNRADPAPFAREASRLQKFLLQMQRPDGSFRTFLRPAVRDDCQNFYPGEALLALMRCHDHSGDATLLPQVTAGFHHYRDWHRQQRNPAFVPWHAMALCRYHAATGDSAAADFVFEICDWLLGMQQGSTAPADVQGEFFDPARPGFGPPHASATGVYLEGLIEAFALAERLGDVPRRTAYRRAILAGLRALRQMQFRHASDMWYIARRPAVLGGLRSSGFDNTLRIDNVQHGLMAIHRILDLFHDDDFLF
;
A
#
# COMPACT_ATOMS: atom_id res chain seq x y z
N MET A 1 21.34 5.91 0.80
CA MET A 1 21.23 5.99 2.27
C MET A 1 21.86 4.74 2.85
N PRO A 2 22.71 4.83 3.89
CA PRO A 2 23.26 3.63 4.50
C PRO A 2 22.14 2.76 5.06
N GLU A 3 22.22 1.47 4.83
CA GLU A 3 21.30 0.48 5.40
C GLU A 3 21.43 0.54 6.93
N LEU A 4 20.32 0.68 7.65
CA LEU A 4 20.30 0.54 9.09
C LEU A 4 20.01 -0.93 9.39
N PRO A 5 21.04 -1.75 9.69
CA PRO A 5 20.83 -3.17 9.92
C PRO A 5 19.89 -3.37 11.10
N LEU A 6 18.83 -4.14 10.91
CA LEU A 6 17.90 -4.48 11.97
C LEU A 6 18.60 -5.21 13.12
N ILE A 7 18.18 -4.93 14.35
CA ILE A 7 18.62 -5.73 15.50
C ILE A 7 18.21 -7.20 15.27
N PRO A 8 19.13 -8.17 15.42
CA PRO A 8 18.79 -9.58 15.31
C PRO A 8 17.68 -9.96 16.29
N ARG A 9 16.77 -10.85 15.87
CA ARG A 9 15.65 -11.28 16.73
C ARG A 9 16.13 -11.89 18.05
N ARG A 10 17.24 -12.63 18.04
CA ARG A 10 17.84 -13.21 19.25
C ARG A 10 18.27 -12.11 20.24
N ASP A 11 18.91 -11.06 19.74
CA ASP A 11 19.40 -9.93 20.54
C ASP A 11 18.23 -9.15 21.16
N ALA A 12 17.16 -8.91 20.38
CA ALA A 12 15.93 -8.31 20.88
C ALA A 12 15.25 -9.18 21.95
N GLN A 13 15.24 -10.50 21.77
CA GLN A 13 14.65 -11.45 22.72
C GLN A 13 15.43 -11.51 24.04
N CYS A 14 16.76 -11.32 24.02
CA CYS A 14 17.58 -11.26 25.24
C CYS A 14 17.15 -10.14 26.20
N LEU A 15 16.53 -9.07 25.73
CA LEU A 15 16.06 -7.97 26.58
C LEU A 15 14.75 -8.28 27.32
N LEU A 16 14.00 -9.30 26.90
CA LEU A 16 12.68 -9.59 27.43
C LEU A 16 12.66 -9.88 28.95
N PRO A 17 13.59 -10.67 29.53
CA PRO A 17 13.60 -10.91 30.98
C PRO A 17 13.74 -9.63 31.80
N LEU A 18 14.53 -8.65 31.32
CA LEU A 18 14.67 -7.34 31.96
C LEU A 18 13.35 -6.56 31.93
N VAL A 19 12.67 -6.58 30.77
CA VAL A 19 11.35 -5.94 30.60
C VAL A 19 10.31 -6.56 31.53
N GLN A 20 10.24 -7.89 31.58
CA GLN A 20 9.28 -8.61 32.42
C GLN A 20 9.52 -8.35 33.91
N ALA A 21 10.77 -8.40 34.37
CA ALA A 21 11.10 -8.13 35.77
C ALA A 21 10.73 -6.69 36.18
N ALA A 22 11.06 -5.71 35.33
CA ALA A 22 10.74 -4.31 35.60
C ALA A 22 9.22 -4.05 35.65
N LEU A 23 8.44 -4.67 34.75
CA LEU A 23 6.98 -4.55 34.77
C LEU A 23 6.34 -5.31 35.95
N ALA A 24 6.90 -6.45 36.36
CA ALA A 24 6.45 -7.22 37.52
C ALA A 24 6.87 -6.63 38.87
N GLY A 25 7.86 -5.72 38.87
CA GLY A 25 8.44 -5.19 40.12
C GLY A 25 9.32 -6.17 40.85
N THR A 26 9.89 -7.13 40.14
CA THR A 26 10.86 -8.08 40.67
C THR A 26 12.29 -7.62 40.37
N PRO A 27 13.29 -8.13 41.11
CA PRO A 27 14.69 -7.86 40.81
C PRO A 27 15.04 -8.23 39.36
N ALA A 28 15.82 -7.37 38.69
CA ALA A 28 16.25 -7.62 37.32
C ALA A 28 17.18 -8.85 37.28
N PRO A 29 16.93 -9.82 36.38
CA PRO A 29 17.84 -10.95 36.21
C PRO A 29 19.18 -10.49 35.63
N ALA A 30 20.24 -11.23 35.89
CA ALA A 30 21.50 -11.06 35.19
C ALA A 30 21.33 -11.47 33.72
N VAL A 31 21.50 -10.52 32.80
CA VAL A 31 21.38 -10.75 31.36
C VAL A 31 22.66 -10.25 30.69
N ALA A 32 23.32 -11.13 29.95
CA ALA A 32 24.41 -10.73 29.06
C ALA A 32 23.82 -9.92 27.89
N LEU A 33 24.05 -8.62 27.89
CA LEU A 33 23.57 -7.74 26.83
C LEU A 33 24.32 -8.02 25.52
N PRO A 34 23.62 -8.04 24.36
CA PRO A 34 24.28 -8.12 23.06
C PRO A 34 25.30 -7.00 22.88
N ALA A 35 26.40 -7.26 22.17
CA ALA A 35 27.46 -6.26 21.96
C ALA A 35 26.94 -4.96 21.32
N ARG A 36 25.95 -5.04 20.42
CA ARG A 36 25.29 -3.86 19.84
C ARG A 36 24.58 -2.98 20.88
N CYS A 37 24.15 -3.56 21.98
CA CYS A 37 23.49 -2.85 23.07
C CYS A 37 24.49 -2.26 24.08
N ALA A 38 25.79 -2.57 23.95
CA ALA A 38 26.80 -2.07 24.86
C ALA A 38 26.94 -0.54 24.76
N GLY A 39 27.07 0.12 25.91
CA GLY A 39 27.21 1.59 25.98
C GLY A 39 25.91 2.37 25.77
N LEU A 40 24.80 1.73 25.38
CA LEU A 40 23.51 2.39 25.33
C LEU A 40 23.03 2.73 26.75
N ARG A 41 22.60 3.99 26.94
CA ARG A 41 22.16 4.53 28.23
C ARG A 41 20.83 5.25 28.18
N LEU A 42 20.28 5.44 26.98
CA LEU A 42 19.03 6.15 26.73
C LEU A 42 18.08 5.22 26.01
N VAL A 43 16.81 5.22 26.41
CA VAL A 43 15.73 4.48 25.75
C VAL A 43 14.50 5.37 25.61
N HIS A 44 13.68 5.10 24.59
CA HIS A 44 12.30 5.56 24.56
C HIS A 44 11.37 4.36 24.65
N LEU A 45 10.43 4.44 25.58
CA LEU A 45 9.47 3.39 25.91
C LEU A 45 8.07 3.91 25.61
N THR A 46 7.22 3.09 25.00
CA THR A 46 5.78 3.38 24.88
C THR A 46 4.95 2.14 25.20
N LEU A 47 4.13 2.25 26.24
CA LEU A 47 3.23 1.18 26.69
C LEU A 47 1.86 1.37 26.07
N ARG A 48 1.27 0.28 25.57
CA ARG A 48 -0.09 0.30 24.99
C ARG A 48 -0.93 -0.87 25.43
N ARG A 49 -2.24 -0.65 25.40
CA ARG A 49 -3.26 -1.70 25.45
C ARG A 49 -4.23 -1.48 24.30
N ARG A 50 -4.46 -2.53 23.49
CA ARG A 50 -5.35 -2.47 22.31
C ARG A 50 -5.10 -1.24 21.42
N GLY A 51 -3.84 -0.91 21.15
CA GLY A 51 -3.47 0.23 20.30
C GLY A 51 -3.47 1.60 20.98
N LYS A 52 -4.18 1.76 22.11
CA LYS A 52 -4.20 3.01 22.87
C LYS A 52 -2.92 3.15 23.68
N ARG A 53 -2.30 4.32 23.61
CA ARG A 53 -1.13 4.67 24.41
C ARG A 53 -1.54 4.86 25.86
N LEU A 54 -0.86 4.16 26.77
CA LEU A 54 -1.04 4.28 28.21
C LEU A 54 0.04 5.19 28.81
N ASP A 55 1.29 5.01 28.39
CA ASP A 55 2.44 5.80 28.83
C ASP A 55 3.49 5.89 27.71
N SER A 56 4.27 6.97 27.69
CA SER A 56 5.39 7.16 26.75
C SER A 56 6.41 8.11 27.35
N ARG A 57 7.67 7.69 27.39
CA ARG A 57 8.74 8.44 28.04
C ARG A 57 10.13 8.08 27.52
N TRP A 58 11.02 9.05 27.63
CA TRP A 58 12.46 8.84 27.54
C TRP A 58 13.00 8.50 28.93
N ALA A 59 13.92 7.54 29.02
CA ALA A 59 14.57 7.17 30.27
C ALA A 59 16.07 6.98 30.05
N GLN A 60 16.86 7.49 30.99
CA GLN A 60 18.31 7.41 30.98
C GLN A 60 18.81 6.69 32.24
N GLY A 61 19.85 5.88 32.10
CA GLY A 61 20.47 5.15 33.21
C GLY A 61 21.99 5.05 33.06
N ALA A 62 22.65 4.37 34.00
CA ALA A 62 24.09 4.11 33.93
C ALA A 62 24.46 3.19 32.75
N ASP A 63 23.56 2.28 32.38
CA ASP A 63 23.60 1.39 31.23
C ASP A 63 22.18 1.10 30.71
N LEU A 64 22.05 0.22 29.72
CA LEU A 64 20.77 -0.11 29.12
C LEU A 64 19.82 -0.81 30.10
N ALA A 65 20.34 -1.72 30.92
CA ALA A 65 19.50 -2.46 31.87
C ALA A 65 18.93 -1.51 32.93
N ASP A 66 19.76 -0.58 33.42
CA ASP A 66 19.36 0.45 34.35
C ASP A 66 18.36 1.45 33.71
N ALA A 67 18.59 1.89 32.47
CA ALA A 67 17.67 2.76 31.75
C ALA A 67 16.28 2.11 31.55
N LEU A 68 16.25 0.82 31.16
CA LEU A 68 15.01 0.03 31.02
C LEU A 68 14.30 -0.10 32.37
N ARG A 69 15.02 -0.50 33.42
CA ARG A 69 14.47 -0.69 34.77
C ARG A 69 13.88 0.61 35.31
N HIS A 70 14.61 1.71 35.21
CA HIS A 70 14.16 3.02 35.68
C HIS A 70 12.90 3.46 34.92
N GLY A 71 12.95 3.46 33.59
CA GLY A 71 11.83 3.89 32.76
C GLY A 71 10.57 3.05 32.96
N LEU A 72 10.69 1.72 32.99
CA LEU A 72 9.55 0.82 33.16
C LEU A 72 8.98 0.84 34.59
N THR A 73 9.84 1.03 35.62
CA THR A 73 9.36 1.19 37.00
C THR A 73 8.54 2.46 37.15
N GLN A 74 9.02 3.59 36.61
CA GLN A 74 8.25 4.83 36.65
C GLN A 74 6.95 4.74 35.84
N ALA A 75 7.00 4.08 34.67
CA ALA A 75 5.81 3.85 33.86
C ALA A 75 4.79 3.00 34.63
N ARG A 76 5.21 1.89 35.24
CA ARG A 76 4.36 1.04 36.10
C ARG A 76 3.71 1.84 37.23
N SER A 77 4.49 2.63 37.95
CA SER A 77 3.98 3.49 39.03
C SER A 77 2.96 4.51 38.50
N ALA A 78 3.20 5.11 37.34
CA ALA A 78 2.27 6.06 36.72
C ALA A 78 0.95 5.39 36.29
N LEU A 79 1.02 4.16 35.75
CA LEU A 79 -0.17 3.38 35.41
C LEU A 79 -0.99 3.04 36.66
N ALA A 80 -0.33 2.56 37.73
CA ALA A 80 -0.98 2.23 38.99
C ALA A 80 -1.65 3.47 39.63
N ALA A 81 -0.96 4.61 39.68
CA ALA A 81 -1.48 5.85 40.23
C ALA A 81 -2.72 6.38 39.49
N GLN A 82 -2.83 6.10 38.19
CA GLN A 82 -3.97 6.49 37.36
C GLN A 82 -5.05 5.40 37.25
N GLY A 83 -4.89 4.25 37.93
CA GLY A 83 -5.80 3.11 37.79
C GLY A 83 -5.87 2.57 36.36
N LEU A 84 -4.80 2.74 35.58
CA LEU A 84 -4.76 2.31 34.18
C LEU A 84 -4.51 0.80 34.08
N PRO A 85 -5.06 0.15 33.04
CA PRO A 85 -4.93 -1.28 32.85
C PRO A 85 -3.49 -1.70 32.49
N ASP A 86 -3.15 -2.96 32.74
CA ASP A 86 -1.87 -3.54 32.31
C ASP A 86 -1.67 -3.43 30.79
N PRO A 87 -0.45 -3.11 30.34
CA PRO A 87 -0.11 -3.03 28.92
C PRO A 87 -0.09 -4.42 28.26
N GLU A 88 -0.49 -4.47 26.99
CA GLU A 88 -0.37 -5.65 26.13
C GLU A 88 0.90 -5.59 25.27
N THR A 89 1.40 -4.39 25.00
CA THR A 89 2.59 -4.18 24.18
C THR A 89 3.49 -3.09 24.73
N LEU A 90 4.80 -3.29 24.60
CA LEU A 90 5.83 -2.28 24.80
C LEU A 90 6.55 -2.03 23.48
N GLU A 91 6.59 -0.77 23.05
CA GLU A 91 7.52 -0.28 22.03
C GLU A 91 8.80 0.16 22.72
N LEU A 92 9.94 -0.31 22.22
CA LEU A 92 11.26 0.10 22.66
C LEU A 92 12.02 0.67 21.46
N THR A 93 12.52 1.89 21.63
CA THR A 93 13.46 2.53 20.72
C THR A 93 14.80 2.69 21.44
N LEU A 94 15.86 2.17 20.81
CA LEU A 94 17.24 2.26 21.28
C LEU A 94 18.00 3.24 20.37
N PRO A 95 18.03 4.53 20.72
CA PRO A 95 18.64 5.57 19.88
C PRO A 95 20.17 5.49 19.86
N ARG A 96 20.78 5.90 18.75
CA ARG A 96 22.23 5.91 18.51
C ARG A 96 22.58 6.87 17.37
N ASP A 97 23.87 7.13 17.22
CA ASP A 97 24.44 7.79 16.03
C ASP A 97 23.78 9.14 15.72
N TRP A 98 23.79 10.08 16.67
CA TRP A 98 23.26 11.43 16.45
C TRP A 98 24.09 12.17 15.40
N GLN A 99 23.38 12.76 14.45
CA GLN A 99 23.96 13.57 13.39
C GLN A 99 23.15 14.85 13.26
N VAL A 100 23.81 15.95 12.89
CA VAL A 100 23.10 17.17 12.51
C VAL A 100 22.16 16.83 11.35
N LEU A 101 20.93 17.31 11.43
CA LEU A 101 19.92 17.09 10.40
C LEU A 101 20.32 17.86 9.14
N ASP A 102 20.54 17.14 8.04
CA ASP A 102 20.74 17.74 6.73
C ASP A 102 19.44 18.38 6.24
N PRO A 103 19.39 19.68 5.92
CA PRO A 103 18.21 20.31 5.34
C PRO A 103 17.68 19.61 4.07
N GLU A 104 18.53 18.91 3.31
CA GLU A 104 18.11 18.10 2.16
C GLU A 104 17.16 16.96 2.54
N ASP A 105 17.28 16.42 3.76
CA ASP A 105 16.37 15.38 4.28
C ASP A 105 14.93 15.89 4.45
N LEU A 106 14.74 17.22 4.50
CA LEU A 106 13.43 17.86 4.62
C LEU A 106 12.75 18.12 3.28
N ARG A 107 13.49 17.99 2.16
CA ARG A 107 12.90 18.05 0.82
C ARG A 107 11.95 16.89 0.62
N ARG A 108 10.80 17.15 -0.01
CA ARG A 108 9.69 16.18 -0.15
C ARG A 108 10.10 14.82 -0.73
N SER A 109 11.05 14.81 -1.67
CA SER A 109 11.57 13.59 -2.29
C SER A 109 12.35 12.70 -1.31
N ARG A 110 13.05 13.29 -0.33
CA ARG A 110 13.89 12.58 0.65
C ARG A 110 13.19 12.38 2.01
N CYS A 111 12.27 13.27 2.39
CA CYS A 111 11.63 13.23 3.70
C CYS A 111 10.84 11.93 3.95
N ASN A 112 10.28 11.36 2.87
CA ASN A 112 9.59 10.08 2.89
C ASN A 112 10.55 8.91 3.12
N ALA A 113 11.75 8.97 2.53
CA ALA A 113 12.76 7.93 2.68
C ALA A 113 13.33 7.86 4.12
N ILE A 114 13.42 8.99 4.83
CA ILE A 114 13.93 8.97 6.21
C ILE A 114 12.86 8.66 7.27
N ARG A 115 11.58 8.78 6.91
CA ARG A 115 10.45 8.65 7.82
C ARG A 115 10.40 7.26 8.46
N GLY A 116 10.40 7.22 9.79
CA GLY A 116 10.38 5.95 10.55
C GLY A 116 11.70 5.16 10.52
N LEU A 117 12.73 5.64 9.83
CA LEU A 117 14.10 5.11 9.94
C LEU A 117 14.88 5.84 11.03
N PHE A 118 14.70 7.16 11.13
CA PHE A 118 15.34 8.01 12.11
C PHE A 118 14.32 8.66 13.04
N GLY A 119 14.74 8.93 14.27
CA GLY A 119 14.09 9.90 15.15
C GLY A 119 14.70 11.28 14.99
N LEU A 120 14.06 12.28 15.59
CA LEU A 120 14.48 13.68 15.53
C LEU A 120 14.64 14.26 16.93
N GLU A 121 15.60 15.16 17.08
CA GLU A 121 15.87 15.90 18.31
C GLU A 121 16.10 17.37 17.98
N LEU A 122 15.51 18.25 18.78
CA LEU A 122 15.82 19.67 18.76
C LEU A 122 16.50 20.05 20.07
N ARG A 123 17.51 20.92 20.01
CA ARG A 123 18.22 21.48 21.17
C ARG A 123 18.24 23.00 21.07
N GLY A 124 17.92 23.69 22.17
CA GLY A 124 17.97 25.15 22.22
C GLY A 124 17.61 25.66 23.61
N GLY A 125 18.20 26.79 24.02
CA GLY A 125 17.91 27.42 25.32
C GLY A 125 18.12 26.50 26.54
N GLY A 126 19.10 25.59 26.49
CA GLY A 126 19.35 24.60 27.56
C GLY A 126 18.31 23.48 27.66
N ARG A 127 17.33 23.44 26.75
CA ARG A 127 16.30 22.41 26.65
C ARG A 127 16.50 21.55 25.42
N LEU A 128 15.90 20.37 25.43
CA LEU A 128 15.81 19.50 24.28
C LEU A 128 14.45 18.82 24.21
N GLU A 129 14.01 18.50 23.00
CA GLU A 129 12.83 17.69 22.74
C GLU A 129 13.15 16.61 21.71
N ARG A 130 12.53 15.43 21.85
CA ARG A 130 12.81 14.26 21.02
C ARG A 130 11.53 13.56 20.57
N ILE A 131 11.56 13.01 19.36
CA ILE A 131 10.54 12.09 18.86
C ILE A 131 11.20 10.85 18.26
N GLY A 132 10.76 9.67 18.70
CA GLY A 132 11.27 8.38 18.20
C GLY A 132 10.66 8.01 16.84
N PRO A 133 11.36 7.18 16.03
CA PRO A 133 10.88 6.75 14.72
C PRO A 133 9.54 5.99 14.78
N LEU A 134 9.32 5.16 15.80
CA LEU A 134 8.05 4.44 15.98
C LEU A 134 6.88 5.38 16.27
N GLU A 135 7.10 6.47 17.03
CA GLU A 135 6.06 7.46 17.28
C GLU A 135 5.70 8.22 16.00
N MET A 136 6.69 8.54 15.16
CA MET A 136 6.45 9.15 13.85
C MET A 136 5.59 8.24 12.96
N ILE A 137 5.85 6.92 12.95
CA ILE A 137 5.01 5.95 12.23
C ILE A 137 3.61 5.86 12.82
N ALA A 138 3.49 5.71 14.15
CA ALA A 138 2.20 5.58 14.83
C ALA A 138 1.28 6.79 14.59
N ARG A 139 1.85 8.00 14.55
CA ARG A 139 1.11 9.25 14.29
C ARG A 139 0.98 9.63 12.82
N ASN A 140 1.58 8.85 11.94
CA ASN A 140 1.71 9.16 10.52
C ASN A 140 2.42 10.51 10.22
N LEU A 141 3.45 10.87 10.99
CA LEU A 141 4.17 12.16 10.88
C LEU A 141 5.39 12.06 9.96
N GLY A 142 5.49 13.00 9.02
CA GLY A 142 6.72 13.25 8.28
C GLY A 142 7.69 14.18 9.04
N PRO A 143 8.97 14.26 8.65
CA PRO A 143 10.00 15.05 9.34
C PRO A 143 9.61 16.51 9.60
N ASN A 144 9.08 17.24 8.59
CA ASN A 144 8.67 18.64 8.75
C ASN A 144 7.63 18.82 9.87
N ARG A 145 6.56 18.01 9.85
CA ARG A 145 5.51 18.05 10.90
C ARG A 145 6.02 17.61 12.27
N ALA A 146 7.00 16.72 12.30
CA ALA A 146 7.63 16.31 13.55
C ALA A 146 8.49 17.45 14.13
N LEU A 147 9.26 18.17 13.32
CA LEU A 147 10.03 19.34 13.77
C LEU A 147 9.12 20.48 14.24
N GLU A 148 8.04 20.78 13.52
CA GLU A 148 7.02 21.77 13.96
C GLU A 148 6.51 21.43 15.37
N ARG A 149 6.20 20.14 15.61
CA ARG A 149 5.74 19.65 16.91
C ARG A 149 6.81 19.78 17.99
N LEU A 150 8.05 19.35 17.71
CA LEU A 150 9.16 19.46 18.65
C LEU A 150 9.44 20.93 19.01
N SER A 151 9.39 21.82 18.02
CA SER A 151 9.57 23.26 18.23
C SER A 151 8.49 23.83 19.14
N ALA A 152 7.23 23.43 18.95
CA ALA A 152 6.13 23.84 19.82
C ALA A 152 6.25 23.29 21.26
N GLN A 153 6.88 22.12 21.44
CA GLN A 153 7.13 21.54 22.76
C GLN A 153 8.33 22.19 23.48
N LEU A 154 9.36 22.55 22.70
CA LEU A 154 10.51 23.30 23.19
C LEU A 154 10.09 24.67 23.72
N ASP A 155 9.11 25.31 23.09
CA ASP A 155 8.49 26.57 23.52
C ASP A 155 9.55 27.63 23.87
N LEU A 156 10.43 27.92 22.91
CA LEU A 156 11.54 28.86 23.07
C LEU A 156 11.17 30.23 22.52
N PRO A 157 11.71 31.33 23.11
CA PRO A 157 11.51 32.68 22.59
C PRO A 157 11.92 32.80 21.10
N PRO A 158 11.21 33.60 20.29
CA PRO A 158 11.57 33.86 18.91
C PRO A 158 13.03 34.30 18.77
N GLY A 159 13.74 33.76 17.77
CA GLY A 159 15.15 34.06 17.53
C GLY A 159 16.15 33.27 18.38
N THR A 160 15.69 32.45 19.34
CA THR A 160 16.58 31.51 20.06
C THR A 160 17.18 30.52 19.07
N PRO A 161 18.52 30.35 19.00
CA PRO A 161 19.14 29.35 18.15
C PRO A 161 18.68 27.94 18.53
N VAL A 162 18.26 27.17 17.53
CA VAL A 162 17.84 25.77 17.68
C VAL A 162 18.63 24.91 16.71
N GLU A 163 19.27 23.88 17.24
CA GLU A 163 19.95 22.85 16.45
C GLU A 163 19.03 21.64 16.29
N ALA A 164 18.94 21.14 15.05
CA ALA A 164 18.17 19.94 14.72
C ALA A 164 19.12 18.76 14.46
N PHE A 165 18.81 17.63 15.08
CA PHE A 165 19.53 16.38 14.92
C PHE A 165 18.58 15.28 14.46
N ARG A 166 19.14 14.31 13.74
CA ARG A 166 18.54 12.99 13.53
C ARG A 166 19.36 11.94 14.26
N PHE A 167 18.72 10.86 14.67
CA PHE A 167 19.39 9.71 15.26
C PHE A 167 18.81 8.40 14.70
N ALA A 168 19.68 7.42 14.48
CA ALA A 168 19.26 6.07 14.13
C ALA A 168 18.71 5.37 15.38
N ALA A 169 17.93 4.31 15.21
CA ALA A 169 17.50 3.51 16.35
C ALA A 169 17.20 2.06 15.99
N ASP A 170 17.54 1.15 16.90
CA ASP A 170 16.94 -0.18 16.90
C ASP A 170 15.52 -0.07 17.47
N GLN A 171 14.56 -0.68 16.77
CA GLN A 171 13.14 -0.60 17.08
C GLN A 171 12.63 -2.01 17.42
N ILE A 172 12.03 -2.17 18.60
CA ILE A 172 11.57 -3.47 19.10
C ILE A 172 10.14 -3.34 19.62
N LEU A 173 9.29 -4.30 19.25
CA LEU A 173 7.98 -4.51 19.85
C LEU A 173 8.01 -5.74 20.74
N PHE A 174 7.68 -5.56 22.01
CA PHE A 174 7.40 -6.66 22.92
C PHE A 174 5.89 -6.92 22.96
N GLU A 175 5.49 -8.13 22.61
CA GLU A 175 4.15 -8.69 22.81
C GLU A 175 4.15 -9.32 24.22
N LEU A 176 3.72 -8.55 25.22
CA LEU A 176 3.95 -8.86 26.64
C LEU A 176 3.26 -10.17 27.08
N PRO A 177 1.98 -10.43 26.74
CA PRO A 177 1.32 -11.67 27.13
C PRO A 177 1.95 -12.92 26.49
N GLN A 178 2.57 -12.78 25.31
CA GLN A 178 3.19 -13.88 24.58
C GLN A 178 4.70 -14.02 24.86
N ALA A 179 5.26 -13.17 25.72
CA ALA A 179 6.69 -13.16 26.02
C ALA A 179 7.55 -13.16 24.74
N ARG A 180 7.20 -12.30 23.78
CA ARG A 180 7.85 -12.27 22.45
C ARG A 180 8.38 -10.88 22.10
N ALA A 181 9.63 -10.83 21.67
CA ALA A 181 10.24 -9.64 21.09
C ALA A 181 10.27 -9.71 19.55
N ARG A 182 9.98 -8.60 18.89
CA ARG A 182 10.02 -8.45 17.43
C ARG A 182 10.82 -7.21 17.04
N PRO A 183 11.95 -7.38 16.32
CA PRO A 183 12.57 -6.28 15.62
C PRO A 183 11.58 -5.67 14.61
N LEU A 184 11.57 -4.34 14.53
CA LEU A 184 10.72 -3.58 13.61
C LEU A 184 11.58 -2.74 12.68
N LEU A 185 11.14 -2.61 11.44
CA LEU A 185 11.54 -1.59 10.49
C LEU A 185 10.29 -0.78 10.13
N ARG A 186 10.33 0.55 10.35
CA ARG A 186 9.17 1.44 10.15
C ARG A 186 7.86 0.89 10.77
N GLY A 187 7.97 0.36 11.98
CA GLY A 187 6.81 -0.14 12.73
C GLY A 187 6.26 -1.50 12.30
N GLN A 188 6.98 -2.27 11.48
CA GLN A 188 6.59 -3.65 11.09
C GLN A 188 7.78 -4.62 11.13
N PRO A 189 7.55 -5.90 11.44
CA PRO A 189 8.54 -6.94 11.15
C PRO A 189 8.77 -7.04 9.62
N VAL A 190 10.01 -7.28 9.23
CA VAL A 190 10.36 -7.52 7.82
C VAL A 190 9.84 -8.88 7.37
N VAL A 191 9.19 -8.90 6.20
CA VAL A 191 8.72 -10.11 5.53
C VAL A 191 9.84 -10.66 4.65
N PRO A 192 10.43 -11.83 4.94
CA PRO A 192 11.43 -12.40 4.04
C PRO A 192 10.79 -12.85 2.73
N GLN A 193 11.55 -12.85 1.63
CA GLN A 193 11.05 -13.33 0.33
C GLN A 193 10.57 -14.78 0.37
N SER A 194 11.24 -15.63 1.16
CA SER A 194 10.84 -17.03 1.38
C SER A 194 9.48 -17.20 2.08
N ALA A 195 8.88 -16.14 2.63
CA ALA A 195 7.53 -16.19 3.18
C ALA A 195 6.43 -16.10 2.11
N ILE A 196 6.77 -15.83 0.85
CA ILE A 196 5.81 -15.73 -0.25
C ILE A 196 5.60 -17.10 -0.88
N THR A 197 4.78 -17.91 -0.19
CA THR A 197 4.29 -19.18 -0.70
C THR A 197 2.86 -19.03 -1.20
N ARG A 198 2.39 -19.97 -2.03
CA ARG A 198 0.99 -19.99 -2.50
C ARG A 198 -0.02 -19.87 -1.36
N ALA A 199 0.18 -20.60 -0.28
CA ALA A 199 -0.66 -20.55 0.91
C ALA A 199 -0.67 -19.16 1.57
N LYS A 200 0.48 -18.49 1.65
CA LYS A 200 0.57 -17.13 2.21
C LYS A 200 -0.02 -16.07 1.28
N VAL A 201 0.03 -16.27 -0.02
CA VAL A 201 -0.63 -15.40 -1.01
C VAL A 201 -2.15 -15.59 -0.97
N ALA A 202 -2.65 -16.81 -0.80
CA ALA A 202 -4.06 -17.08 -0.57
C ALA A 202 -4.57 -16.47 0.76
N GLU A 203 -3.78 -16.54 1.84
CA GLU A 203 -4.06 -15.85 3.11
C GLU A 203 -4.16 -14.32 2.92
N MET A 204 -3.27 -13.73 2.11
CA MET A 204 -3.35 -12.29 1.79
C MET A 204 -4.66 -11.97 1.11
N ALA A 205 -5.05 -12.75 0.09
CA ALA A 205 -6.30 -12.56 -0.64
C ALA A 205 -7.51 -12.62 0.30
N ALA A 206 -7.60 -13.65 1.15
CA ALA A 206 -8.70 -13.82 2.08
C ALA A 206 -8.84 -12.64 3.05
N LEU A 207 -7.72 -12.15 3.60
CA LEU A 207 -7.71 -10.98 4.48
C LEU A 207 -8.15 -9.70 3.74
N MET A 208 -7.65 -9.49 2.52
CA MET A 208 -7.99 -8.33 1.67
C MET A 208 -9.47 -8.35 1.27
N THR A 209 -10.02 -9.51 0.90
CA THR A 209 -11.45 -9.70 0.64
C THR A 209 -12.27 -9.34 1.87
N GLY A 210 -11.89 -9.84 3.05
CA GLY A 210 -12.55 -9.47 4.30
C GLY A 210 -12.51 -7.97 4.59
N TRP A 211 -11.42 -7.28 4.24
CA TRP A 211 -11.34 -5.82 4.35
C TRP A 211 -12.28 -5.13 3.36
N MET A 212 -12.30 -5.55 2.10
CA MET A 212 -13.19 -4.99 1.07
C MET A 212 -14.66 -5.10 1.49
N VAL A 213 -15.08 -6.24 2.04
CA VAL A 213 -16.45 -6.43 2.57
C VAL A 213 -16.77 -5.45 3.70
N ARG A 214 -15.86 -5.28 4.67
CA ARG A 214 -16.03 -4.32 5.78
C ARG A 214 -15.96 -2.86 5.36
N ALA A 215 -15.28 -2.58 4.23
CA ALA A 215 -15.15 -1.24 3.70
C ALA A 215 -16.44 -0.76 3.00
N VAL A 216 -17.34 -1.67 2.61
CA VAL A 216 -18.67 -1.31 2.09
C VAL A 216 -19.58 -0.91 3.26
N GLY A 217 -19.96 0.38 3.28
CA GLY A 217 -20.87 0.93 4.27
C GLY A 217 -22.28 0.33 4.21
N PRO A 218 -23.13 0.65 5.20
CA PRO A 218 -24.53 0.26 5.20
C PRO A 218 -25.30 0.77 3.97
N ASP A 219 -24.96 1.98 3.50
CA ASP A 219 -25.53 2.63 2.31
C ASP A 219 -25.04 2.04 0.97
N GLY A 220 -23.99 1.23 1.01
CA GLY A 220 -23.34 0.61 -0.15
C GLY A 220 -22.09 1.35 -0.64
N ALA A 221 -21.80 2.56 -0.16
CA ALA A 221 -20.58 3.27 -0.53
C ALA A 221 -19.35 2.56 0.04
N THR A 222 -18.26 2.43 -0.72
CA THR A 222 -17.01 1.94 -0.15
C THR A 222 -16.23 3.08 0.49
N VAL A 223 -15.59 2.83 1.63
CA VAL A 223 -14.65 3.76 2.26
C VAL A 223 -13.52 4.09 1.28
N TYR A 224 -13.42 5.35 0.84
CA TYR A 224 -12.33 5.79 -0.03
C TYR A 224 -10.99 5.77 0.70
N LYS A 225 -10.92 6.39 1.89
CA LYS A 225 -9.68 6.55 2.65
C LYS A 225 -9.91 6.56 4.16
N TYR A 226 -8.99 5.96 4.90
CA TYR A 226 -8.98 5.91 6.36
C TYR A 226 -7.57 6.23 6.91
N TRP A 227 -7.51 7.00 8.00
CA TRP A 227 -6.27 7.34 8.71
C TRP A 227 -6.22 6.60 10.05
N PRO A 228 -5.44 5.52 10.18
CA PRO A 228 -5.36 4.77 11.44
C PRO A 228 -4.85 5.58 12.62
N SER A 229 -3.98 6.57 12.36
CA SER A 229 -3.40 7.42 13.39
C SER A 229 -4.40 8.35 14.07
N SER A 230 -5.42 8.82 13.35
CA SER A 230 -6.50 9.66 13.90
C SER A 230 -7.82 8.91 14.11
N GLY A 231 -7.97 7.72 13.54
CA GLY A 231 -9.22 6.95 13.58
C GLY A 231 -10.34 7.52 12.70
N GLN A 232 -9.99 8.41 11.76
CA GLN A 232 -10.95 9.15 10.92
C GLN A 232 -11.06 8.57 9.51
N TYR A 233 -12.24 8.72 8.93
CA TYR A 233 -12.53 8.42 7.52
C TYR A 233 -12.54 9.72 6.70
N SER A 234 -12.16 9.62 5.43
CA SER A 234 -12.25 10.72 4.48
C SER A 234 -13.70 11.02 4.12
N GLN A 235 -14.06 12.30 4.07
CA GLN A 235 -15.31 12.77 3.49
C GLN A 235 -15.24 12.92 1.96
N ALA A 236 -14.03 12.94 1.39
CA ALA A 236 -13.86 12.95 -0.05
C ALA A 236 -14.22 11.58 -0.66
N ASN A 237 -14.60 11.59 -1.93
CA ASN A 237 -14.89 10.41 -2.73
C ASN A 237 -14.14 10.47 -4.07
N ASN A 238 -14.01 9.32 -4.74
CA ASN A 238 -13.45 9.22 -6.09
C ASN A 238 -14.16 8.10 -6.86
N MET A 239 -14.88 8.46 -7.93
CA MET A 239 -15.75 7.50 -8.63
C MET A 239 -15.04 6.36 -9.31
N ILE A 240 -13.87 6.63 -9.92
CA ILE A 240 -13.07 5.57 -10.54
C ILE A 240 -12.73 4.52 -9.48
N ARG A 241 -12.33 4.95 -8.28
CA ARG A 241 -12.04 4.04 -7.17
C ARG A 241 -13.28 3.33 -6.63
N GLN A 242 -14.45 3.96 -6.61
CA GLN A 242 -15.69 3.30 -6.20
C GLN A 242 -16.04 2.15 -7.15
N PHE A 243 -16.03 2.39 -8.47
CA PHE A 243 -16.35 1.37 -9.47
C PHE A 243 -15.25 0.31 -9.60
N MET A 244 -13.99 0.68 -9.42
CA MET A 244 -12.91 -0.28 -9.31
C MET A 244 -13.06 -1.16 -8.04
N GLY A 245 -13.57 -0.60 -6.95
CA GLY A 245 -14.03 -1.34 -5.78
C GLY A 245 -15.13 -2.34 -6.11
N SER A 246 -16.12 -1.93 -6.90
CA SER A 246 -17.17 -2.80 -7.42
C SER A 246 -16.60 -3.93 -8.27
N ALA A 247 -15.65 -3.64 -9.18
CA ALA A 247 -15.01 -4.64 -10.03
C ALA A 247 -14.26 -5.70 -9.22
N CYS A 248 -13.59 -5.28 -8.15
CA CYS A 248 -12.88 -6.18 -7.25
C CYS A 248 -13.84 -7.03 -6.40
N LEU A 249 -14.90 -6.44 -5.86
CA LEU A 249 -15.94 -7.17 -5.13
C LEU A 249 -16.65 -8.20 -6.03
N ALA A 250 -16.96 -7.84 -7.27
CA ALA A 250 -17.56 -8.74 -8.25
C ALA A 250 -16.64 -9.94 -8.56
N GLN A 251 -15.36 -9.67 -8.83
CA GLN A 251 -14.38 -10.73 -9.07
C GLN A 251 -14.21 -11.64 -7.84
N ALA A 252 -14.15 -11.08 -6.64
CA ALA A 252 -14.05 -11.86 -5.40
C ALA A 252 -15.32 -12.70 -5.18
N ALA A 253 -16.50 -12.12 -5.40
CA ALA A 253 -17.79 -12.78 -5.26
C ALA A 253 -17.96 -13.96 -6.23
N GLN A 254 -17.46 -13.83 -7.47
CA GLN A 254 -17.48 -14.92 -8.44
C GLN A 254 -16.65 -16.13 -7.97
N ARG A 255 -15.55 -15.88 -7.24
CA ARG A 255 -14.65 -16.94 -6.73
C ARG A 255 -15.17 -17.60 -5.46
N ALA A 256 -16.09 -16.95 -4.75
CA ALA A 256 -16.68 -17.43 -3.51
C ALA A 256 -18.21 -17.28 -3.55
N PRO A 257 -18.92 -18.01 -4.43
CA PRO A 257 -20.38 -17.93 -4.56
C PRO A 257 -21.13 -18.25 -3.27
N GLN A 258 -20.52 -19.03 -2.37
CA GLN A 258 -21.05 -19.42 -1.07
C GLN A 258 -20.88 -18.35 0.04
N ASP A 259 -20.05 -17.32 -0.17
CA ASP A 259 -19.83 -16.27 0.84
C ASP A 259 -20.93 -15.20 0.74
N LEU A 260 -22.03 -15.42 1.49
CA LEU A 260 -23.19 -14.52 1.49
C LEU A 260 -22.85 -13.08 1.93
N ALA A 261 -21.86 -12.90 2.83
CA ALA A 261 -21.47 -11.56 3.27
C ALA A 261 -20.81 -10.78 2.12
N LEU A 262 -19.96 -11.46 1.35
CA LEU A 262 -19.35 -10.92 0.14
C LEU A 262 -20.37 -10.66 -0.96
N GLN A 263 -21.29 -11.60 -1.23
CA GLN A 263 -22.37 -11.40 -2.20
C GLN A 263 -23.22 -10.17 -1.85
N ASN A 264 -23.62 -10.04 -0.58
CA ASN A 264 -24.41 -8.92 -0.10
C ASN A 264 -23.65 -7.59 -0.17
N ALA A 265 -22.35 -7.57 0.17
CA ALA A 265 -21.52 -6.38 0.03
C ALA A 265 -21.38 -5.94 -1.43
N CYS A 266 -21.13 -6.89 -2.33
CA CYS A 266 -21.07 -6.66 -3.77
C CYS A 266 -22.39 -6.06 -4.28
N THR A 267 -23.53 -6.71 -4.01
CA THR A 267 -24.85 -6.25 -4.45
C THR A 267 -25.19 -4.85 -3.94
N ARG A 268 -24.99 -4.56 -2.64
CA ARG A 268 -25.22 -3.21 -2.10
C ARG A 268 -24.32 -2.17 -2.75
N ASN A 269 -23.05 -2.49 -2.98
CA ASN A 269 -22.11 -1.57 -3.60
C ASN A 269 -22.47 -1.23 -5.05
N PHE A 270 -22.85 -2.23 -5.85
CA PHE A 270 -23.37 -2.00 -7.20
C PHE A 270 -24.63 -1.12 -7.17
N ALA A 271 -25.60 -1.47 -6.32
CA ALA A 271 -26.84 -0.72 -6.21
C ALA A 271 -26.60 0.74 -5.83
N TYR A 272 -25.65 1.01 -4.94
CA TYR A 272 -25.25 2.38 -4.58
C TYR A 272 -24.61 3.11 -5.77
N ASN A 273 -23.57 2.53 -6.38
CA ASN A 273 -22.79 3.21 -7.41
C ASN A 273 -23.60 3.51 -8.68
N PHE A 274 -24.39 2.55 -9.17
CA PHE A 274 -25.23 2.78 -10.35
C PHE A 274 -26.37 3.75 -10.06
N ARG A 275 -27.04 3.65 -8.89
CA ARG A 275 -28.08 4.62 -8.52
C ARG A 275 -27.54 6.05 -8.39
N ALA A 276 -26.34 6.21 -7.83
CA ALA A 276 -25.81 7.52 -7.49
C ALA A 276 -25.11 8.22 -8.65
N PHE A 277 -24.52 7.48 -9.59
CA PHE A 277 -23.59 8.07 -10.57
C PHE A 277 -23.83 7.65 -12.03
N TYR A 278 -24.57 6.57 -12.29
CA TYR A 278 -24.90 6.22 -13.67
C TYR A 278 -26.09 7.06 -14.16
N GLN A 279 -25.98 7.60 -15.37
CA GLN A 279 -27.10 8.22 -16.06
C GLN A 279 -27.02 8.00 -17.57
N ASP A 280 -28.18 8.00 -18.21
CA ASP A 280 -28.29 7.98 -19.66
C ASP A 280 -28.22 9.40 -20.22
N GLU A 281 -27.40 9.59 -21.26
CA GLU A 281 -27.38 10.81 -22.07
C GLU A 281 -27.53 10.44 -23.55
N GLY A 282 -28.68 10.76 -24.16
CA GLY A 282 -28.97 10.37 -25.54
C GLY A 282 -29.02 8.86 -25.71
N ASP A 283 -28.09 8.29 -26.48
CA ASP A 283 -27.93 6.85 -26.73
C ASP A 283 -26.78 6.20 -25.94
N VAL A 284 -26.01 7.00 -25.20
CA VAL A 284 -24.89 6.54 -24.36
C VAL A 284 -25.25 6.54 -22.88
N GLY A 285 -24.41 5.86 -22.10
CA GLY A 285 -24.45 5.83 -20.65
C GLY A 285 -23.16 6.42 -20.11
N ILE A 286 -23.26 7.21 -19.04
CA ILE A 286 -22.11 7.90 -18.46
C ILE A 286 -22.07 7.71 -16.94
N ILE A 287 -20.88 7.93 -16.39
CA ILE A 287 -20.67 8.05 -14.94
C ILE A 287 -20.44 9.52 -14.61
N ASP A 288 -21.41 10.14 -13.93
CA ASP A 288 -21.38 11.54 -13.55
C ASP A 288 -20.96 11.71 -12.07
N GLU A 289 -19.73 12.19 -11.87
CA GLU A 289 -19.21 12.59 -10.57
C GLU A 289 -19.42 14.09 -10.34
N PHE A 290 -20.65 14.47 -10.01
CA PHE A 290 -21.03 15.85 -9.68
C PHE A 290 -20.65 16.87 -10.80
N GLY A 291 -21.08 16.57 -12.02
CA GLY A 291 -20.81 17.32 -13.25
C GLY A 291 -19.53 16.90 -13.99
N LYS A 292 -18.74 15.96 -13.46
CA LYS A 292 -17.50 15.48 -14.08
C LYS A 292 -17.71 14.10 -14.70
N VAL A 293 -17.46 14.01 -16.00
CA VAL A 293 -17.59 12.75 -16.76
C VAL A 293 -16.25 12.38 -17.37
N LYS A 294 -15.72 11.25 -16.88
CA LYS A 294 -14.37 10.77 -17.17
C LYS A 294 -14.43 9.46 -17.94
N LEU A 295 -13.57 9.32 -18.96
CA LEU A 295 -13.44 8.08 -19.72
C LEU A 295 -13.18 6.88 -18.81
N GLY A 296 -12.19 7.00 -17.92
CA GLY A 296 -11.79 5.93 -17.02
C GLY A 296 -12.94 5.45 -16.13
N ALA A 297 -13.80 6.35 -15.65
CA ALA A 297 -14.93 5.98 -14.79
C ALA A 297 -15.93 5.06 -15.50
N ALA A 298 -16.24 5.34 -16.77
CA ALA A 298 -17.10 4.47 -17.57
C ALA A 298 -16.43 3.13 -17.89
N ALA A 299 -15.14 3.14 -18.23
CA ALA A 299 -14.38 1.93 -18.52
C ALA A 299 -14.36 0.97 -17.32
N VAL A 300 -14.08 1.49 -16.12
CA VAL A 300 -14.08 0.67 -14.91
C VAL A 300 -15.47 0.21 -14.49
N ALA A 301 -16.53 0.98 -14.80
CA ALA A 301 -17.91 0.55 -14.57
C ALA A 301 -18.30 -0.63 -15.49
N VAL A 302 -17.89 -0.61 -16.76
CA VAL A 302 -18.05 -1.76 -17.68
C VAL A 302 -17.31 -2.98 -17.13
N MET A 303 -16.04 -2.82 -16.73
CA MET A 303 -15.27 -3.92 -16.13
C MET A 303 -15.93 -4.47 -14.87
N ALA A 304 -16.53 -3.60 -14.04
CA ALA A 304 -17.26 -4.03 -12.86
C ALA A 304 -18.44 -4.93 -13.22
N ILE A 305 -19.27 -4.53 -14.18
CA ILE A 305 -20.41 -5.34 -14.65
C ILE A 305 -19.93 -6.70 -15.15
N LEU A 306 -18.91 -6.71 -16.03
CA LEU A 306 -18.42 -7.93 -16.67
C LEU A 306 -17.67 -8.87 -15.72
N ASN A 307 -17.22 -8.40 -14.56
CA ASN A 307 -16.64 -9.25 -13.51
C ASN A 307 -17.70 -9.98 -12.67
N ARG A 308 -19.00 -9.68 -12.83
CA ARG A 308 -20.07 -10.37 -12.10
C ARG A 308 -20.25 -11.78 -12.65
N ALA A 309 -20.62 -12.71 -11.76
CA ALA A 309 -21.07 -14.04 -12.18
C ALA A 309 -22.29 -13.97 -13.12
N ASP A 310 -23.21 -13.04 -12.84
CA ASP A 310 -24.33 -12.69 -13.71
C ASP A 310 -24.32 -11.18 -14.01
N PRO A 311 -23.92 -10.78 -15.24
CA PRO A 311 -23.96 -9.40 -15.70
C PRO A 311 -25.34 -8.99 -16.26
N ALA A 312 -26.27 -9.91 -16.50
CA ALA A 312 -27.53 -9.64 -17.20
C ALA A 312 -28.36 -8.49 -16.61
N PRO A 313 -28.45 -8.31 -15.26
CA PRO A 313 -29.18 -7.19 -14.68
C PRO A 313 -28.65 -5.81 -15.06
N PHE A 314 -27.41 -5.71 -15.56
CA PHE A 314 -26.77 -4.46 -15.97
C PHE A 314 -26.38 -4.47 -17.47
N ALA A 315 -26.98 -5.37 -18.28
CA ALA A 315 -26.63 -5.50 -19.69
C ALA A 315 -26.89 -4.21 -20.49
N ARG A 316 -27.95 -3.49 -20.14
CA ARG A 316 -28.29 -2.19 -20.75
C ARG A 316 -27.23 -1.14 -20.43
N GLU A 317 -26.86 -1.01 -19.16
CA GLU A 317 -25.83 -0.10 -18.67
C GLU A 317 -24.48 -0.41 -19.31
N ALA A 318 -24.09 -1.69 -19.38
CA ALA A 318 -22.86 -2.12 -20.04
C ALA A 318 -22.83 -1.72 -21.52
N SER A 319 -23.91 -2.00 -22.26
CA SER A 319 -24.03 -1.63 -23.68
C SER A 319 -23.92 -0.12 -23.89
N ARG A 320 -24.59 0.68 -23.06
CA ARG A 320 -24.60 2.14 -23.18
C ARG A 320 -23.27 2.78 -22.76
N LEU A 321 -22.60 2.23 -21.74
CA LEU A 321 -21.24 2.63 -21.38
C LEU A 321 -20.23 2.25 -22.46
N GLN A 322 -20.36 1.08 -23.09
CA GLN A 322 -19.53 0.68 -24.24
C GLN A 322 -19.66 1.70 -25.39
N LYS A 323 -20.88 2.12 -25.73
CA LYS A 323 -21.10 3.17 -26.73
C LYS A 323 -20.42 4.49 -26.34
N PHE A 324 -20.48 4.88 -25.07
CA PHE A 324 -19.73 6.03 -24.58
C PHE A 324 -18.21 5.88 -24.80
N LEU A 325 -17.63 4.72 -24.49
CA LEU A 325 -16.19 4.48 -24.73
C LEU A 325 -15.83 4.67 -26.21
N LEU A 326 -16.65 4.13 -27.12
CA LEU A 326 -16.47 4.28 -28.57
C LEU A 326 -16.60 5.75 -29.00
N GLN A 327 -17.59 6.47 -28.48
CA GLN A 327 -17.80 7.90 -28.78
C GLN A 327 -16.63 8.78 -28.32
N MET A 328 -15.94 8.38 -27.26
CA MET A 328 -14.80 9.14 -26.72
C MET A 328 -13.50 8.93 -27.51
N GLN A 329 -13.47 7.96 -28.42
CA GLN A 329 -12.34 7.76 -29.33
C GLN A 329 -12.37 8.76 -30.47
N ARG A 330 -11.21 9.33 -30.80
CA ARG A 330 -11.00 10.25 -31.92
C ARG A 330 -10.63 9.47 -33.19
N PRO A 331 -10.75 10.07 -34.39
CA PRO A 331 -10.40 9.43 -35.64
C PRO A 331 -8.93 8.95 -35.75
N ASP A 332 -8.01 9.57 -35.01
CA ASP A 332 -6.59 9.19 -34.96
C ASP A 332 -6.28 8.03 -34.00
N GLY A 333 -7.31 7.42 -33.40
CA GLY A 333 -7.19 6.34 -32.42
C GLY A 333 -6.99 6.81 -30.98
N SER A 334 -6.65 8.09 -30.76
CA SER A 334 -6.55 8.65 -29.41
C SER A 334 -7.91 8.71 -28.71
N PHE A 335 -7.93 8.87 -27.39
CA PHE A 335 -9.16 9.04 -26.64
C PHE A 335 -9.18 10.42 -25.99
N ARG A 336 -10.37 11.04 -25.94
CA ARG A 336 -10.63 12.13 -25.00
C ARG A 336 -10.71 11.53 -23.60
N THR A 337 -9.98 12.07 -22.65
CA THR A 337 -9.98 11.52 -21.28
C THR A 337 -11.12 12.09 -20.42
N PHE A 338 -11.67 13.24 -20.80
CA PHE A 338 -12.85 13.85 -20.17
C PHE A 338 -13.89 14.23 -21.22
N LEU A 339 -15.15 13.86 -21.00
CA LEU A 339 -16.27 14.50 -21.68
C LEU A 339 -16.55 15.85 -21.00
N ARG A 340 -16.53 15.85 -19.66
CA ARG A 340 -16.74 17.06 -18.84
C ARG A 340 -15.73 17.13 -17.68
N PRO A 341 -14.99 18.25 -17.54
CA PRO A 341 -14.91 19.38 -18.47
C PRO A 341 -14.10 19.00 -19.73
N ALA A 342 -14.59 19.38 -20.91
CA ALA A 342 -14.01 18.99 -22.21
C ALA A 342 -12.59 19.51 -22.49
N VAL A 343 -12.15 20.55 -21.75
CA VAL A 343 -10.80 21.13 -21.84
C VAL A 343 -9.73 20.25 -21.21
N ARG A 344 -10.11 19.33 -20.32
CA ARG A 344 -9.15 18.45 -19.67
C ARG A 344 -8.84 17.25 -20.55
N ASP A 345 -7.56 17.01 -20.75
CA ASP A 345 -7.09 15.82 -21.44
C ASP A 345 -5.84 15.19 -20.82
N ASP A 346 -5.64 15.40 -19.51
CA ASP A 346 -4.39 15.15 -18.79
C ASP A 346 -4.21 13.71 -18.27
N CYS A 347 -5.15 12.79 -18.54
CA CYS A 347 -5.14 11.41 -18.03
C CYS A 347 -4.78 10.35 -19.09
N GLN A 348 -3.98 10.73 -20.10
CA GLN A 348 -3.60 9.87 -21.23
C GLN A 348 -2.80 8.61 -20.82
N ASN A 349 -2.11 8.65 -19.69
CA ASN A 349 -1.42 7.49 -19.13
C ASN A 349 -2.33 6.45 -18.46
N PHE A 350 -3.63 6.74 -18.27
CA PHE A 350 -4.52 5.88 -17.48
C PHE A 350 -5.74 5.46 -18.29
N TYR A 351 -6.59 6.43 -18.62
CA TYR A 351 -7.94 6.17 -19.10
C TYR A 351 -8.01 5.48 -20.47
N PRO A 352 -7.10 5.76 -21.41
CA PRO A 352 -7.10 5.03 -22.69
C PRO A 352 -6.85 3.53 -22.52
N GLY A 353 -5.90 3.14 -21.67
CA GLY A 353 -5.63 1.73 -21.40
C GLY A 353 -6.82 1.06 -20.70
N GLU A 354 -7.47 1.74 -19.75
CA GLU A 354 -8.70 1.27 -19.11
C GLU A 354 -9.82 1.07 -20.14
N ALA A 355 -9.99 2.03 -21.07
CA ALA A 355 -11.01 1.97 -22.13
C ALA A 355 -10.74 0.83 -23.12
N LEU A 356 -9.50 0.67 -23.59
CA LEU A 356 -9.12 -0.44 -24.47
C LEU A 356 -9.32 -1.79 -23.78
N LEU A 357 -8.98 -1.91 -22.49
CA LEU A 357 -9.24 -3.12 -21.72
C LEU A 357 -10.74 -3.39 -21.62
N ALA A 358 -11.56 -2.37 -21.31
CA ALA A 358 -13.01 -2.53 -21.24
C ALA A 358 -13.63 -2.95 -22.59
N LEU A 359 -13.18 -2.36 -23.70
CA LEU A 359 -13.61 -2.76 -25.05
C LEU A 359 -13.22 -4.22 -25.37
N MET A 360 -12.00 -4.64 -25.03
CA MET A 360 -11.60 -6.04 -25.19
C MET A 360 -12.42 -6.98 -24.31
N ARG A 361 -12.81 -6.56 -23.09
CA ARG A 361 -13.70 -7.36 -22.24
C ARG A 361 -15.12 -7.45 -22.81
N CYS A 362 -15.63 -6.38 -23.42
CA CYS A 362 -16.90 -6.43 -24.15
C CYS A 362 -16.82 -7.39 -25.34
N HIS A 363 -15.73 -7.36 -26.10
CA HIS A 363 -15.46 -8.31 -27.19
C HIS A 363 -15.44 -9.75 -26.66
N ASP A 364 -14.67 -10.03 -25.60
CA ASP A 364 -14.58 -11.37 -25.01
C ASP A 364 -15.95 -11.89 -24.52
N HIS A 365 -16.81 -10.99 -24.02
CA HIS A 365 -18.14 -11.34 -23.51
C HIS A 365 -19.17 -11.57 -24.62
N SER A 366 -19.14 -10.75 -25.67
CA SER A 366 -20.18 -10.72 -26.71
C SER A 366 -19.81 -11.46 -28.00
N GLY A 367 -18.51 -11.68 -28.23
CA GLY A 367 -17.98 -12.12 -29.52
C GLY A 367 -18.05 -11.05 -30.63
N ASP A 368 -18.34 -9.79 -30.29
CA ASP A 368 -18.50 -8.72 -31.27
C ASP A 368 -17.17 -8.26 -31.85
N ALA A 369 -16.77 -8.88 -32.96
CA ALA A 369 -15.55 -8.56 -33.71
C ALA A 369 -15.53 -7.12 -34.24
N THR A 370 -16.67 -6.40 -34.28
CA THR A 370 -16.72 -5.00 -34.75
C THR A 370 -16.01 -4.04 -33.80
N LEU A 371 -15.62 -4.47 -32.60
CA LEU A 371 -14.84 -3.70 -31.62
C LEU A 371 -13.33 -3.76 -31.87
N LEU A 372 -12.85 -4.77 -32.62
CA LEU A 372 -11.42 -4.96 -32.85
C LEU A 372 -10.76 -3.80 -33.62
N PRO A 373 -11.36 -3.23 -34.68
CA PRO A 373 -10.77 -2.09 -35.40
C PRO A 373 -10.48 -0.88 -34.51
N GLN A 374 -11.35 -0.59 -33.54
CA GLN A 374 -11.22 0.51 -32.60
C GLN A 374 -10.09 0.25 -31.61
N VAL A 375 -9.95 -1.00 -31.16
CA VAL A 375 -8.82 -1.41 -30.32
C VAL A 375 -7.50 -1.33 -31.11
N THR A 376 -7.47 -1.76 -32.37
CA THR A 376 -6.30 -1.64 -33.25
C THR A 376 -5.88 -0.19 -33.43
N ALA A 377 -6.83 0.71 -33.73
CA ALA A 377 -6.55 2.15 -33.89
C ALA A 377 -5.97 2.75 -32.60
N GLY A 378 -6.55 2.41 -31.45
CA GLY A 378 -6.04 2.84 -30.15
C GLY A 378 -4.65 2.28 -29.87
N PHE A 379 -4.43 0.98 -30.11
CA PHE A 379 -3.12 0.34 -29.94
C PHE A 379 -2.03 1.07 -30.74
N HIS A 380 -2.24 1.32 -32.03
CA HIS A 380 -1.26 1.99 -32.87
C HIS A 380 -0.91 3.39 -32.34
N HIS A 381 -1.93 4.19 -32.02
CA HIS A 381 -1.74 5.52 -31.45
C HIS A 381 -0.91 5.47 -30.15
N TYR A 382 -1.35 4.66 -29.18
CA TYR A 382 -0.76 4.66 -27.84
C TYR A 382 0.59 3.96 -27.77
N ARG A 383 0.88 3.05 -28.70
CA ARG A 383 2.24 2.52 -28.89
C ARG A 383 3.23 3.63 -29.20
N ASP A 384 2.91 4.45 -30.19
CA ASP A 384 3.78 5.52 -30.65
C ASP A 384 3.86 6.64 -29.60
N TRP A 385 2.74 6.95 -28.96
CA TRP A 385 2.68 7.89 -27.84
C TRP A 385 3.55 7.48 -26.64
N HIS A 386 3.46 6.23 -26.18
CA HIS A 386 4.23 5.76 -25.02
C HIS A 386 5.73 5.80 -25.28
N ARG A 387 6.17 5.45 -26.50
CA ARG A 387 7.60 5.53 -26.89
C ARG A 387 8.16 6.95 -26.76
N GLN A 388 7.33 7.97 -26.94
CA GLN A 388 7.70 9.38 -26.76
C GLN A 388 7.51 9.87 -25.33
N GLN A 389 6.57 9.29 -24.57
CA GLN A 389 6.12 9.78 -23.26
C GLN A 389 6.06 8.67 -22.21
N ARG A 390 7.17 7.95 -22.02
CA ARG A 390 7.22 6.79 -21.12
C ARG A 390 6.78 7.14 -19.70
N ASN A 391 5.82 6.39 -19.19
CA ASN A 391 5.31 6.50 -17.83
C ASN A 391 4.88 5.11 -17.33
N PRO A 392 5.23 4.72 -16.10
CA PRO A 392 4.88 3.39 -15.59
C PRO A 392 3.36 3.20 -15.45
N ALA A 393 2.59 4.26 -15.19
CA ALA A 393 1.14 4.18 -15.07
C ALA A 393 0.42 3.70 -16.35
N PHE A 394 1.04 3.91 -17.51
CA PHE A 394 0.53 3.46 -18.82
C PHE A 394 0.51 1.93 -18.94
N VAL A 395 1.56 1.31 -18.41
CA VAL A 395 1.94 -0.08 -18.71
C VAL A 395 0.85 -1.10 -18.37
N PRO A 396 0.30 -1.16 -17.15
CA PRO A 396 -0.51 -2.30 -16.74
C PRO A 396 -1.81 -2.43 -17.52
N TRP A 397 -2.48 -1.31 -17.77
CA TRP A 397 -3.76 -1.28 -18.49
C TRP A 397 -3.60 -1.71 -19.94
N HIS A 398 -2.58 -1.18 -20.61
CA HIS A 398 -2.27 -1.56 -21.99
C HIS A 398 -1.76 -2.99 -22.07
N ALA A 399 -0.95 -3.46 -21.13
CA ALA A 399 -0.51 -4.86 -21.10
C ALA A 399 -1.72 -5.82 -21.00
N MET A 400 -2.65 -5.56 -20.08
CA MET A 400 -3.87 -6.37 -19.95
C MET A 400 -4.75 -6.33 -21.20
N ALA A 401 -4.93 -5.15 -21.81
CA ALA A 401 -5.73 -4.99 -23.02
C ALA A 401 -5.10 -5.71 -24.23
N LEU A 402 -3.79 -5.50 -24.43
CA LEU A 402 -3.07 -5.99 -25.60
C LEU A 402 -2.77 -7.48 -25.54
N CYS A 403 -2.62 -8.07 -24.35
CA CYS A 403 -2.60 -9.53 -24.21
C CYS A 403 -3.89 -10.17 -24.71
N ARG A 404 -5.06 -9.55 -24.45
CA ARG A 404 -6.37 -10.02 -24.94
C ARG A 404 -6.50 -9.81 -26.44
N TYR A 405 -6.13 -8.62 -26.91
CA TYR A 405 -6.15 -8.30 -28.34
C TYR A 405 -5.26 -9.27 -29.14
N HIS A 406 -4.04 -9.55 -28.67
CA HIS A 406 -3.16 -10.54 -29.30
C HIS A 406 -3.80 -11.93 -29.31
N ALA A 407 -4.42 -12.37 -28.21
CA ALA A 407 -5.09 -13.66 -28.16
C ALA A 407 -6.27 -13.75 -29.15
N ALA A 408 -6.99 -12.65 -29.39
CA ALA A 408 -8.12 -12.60 -30.32
C ALA A 408 -7.71 -12.51 -31.79
N THR A 409 -6.56 -11.90 -32.10
CA THR A 409 -6.17 -11.53 -33.48
C THR A 409 -4.93 -12.24 -34.00
N GLY A 410 -4.07 -12.75 -33.12
CA GLY A 410 -2.75 -13.25 -33.46
C GLY A 410 -1.72 -12.16 -33.81
N ASP A 411 -2.05 -10.88 -33.65
CA ASP A 411 -1.15 -9.77 -33.99
C ASP A 411 0.11 -9.78 -33.12
N SER A 412 1.25 -10.14 -33.70
CA SER A 412 2.52 -10.25 -32.98
C SER A 412 3.05 -8.89 -32.53
N ALA A 413 2.71 -7.79 -33.23
CA ALA A 413 3.17 -6.45 -32.85
C ALA A 413 2.60 -6.03 -31.48
N ALA A 414 1.40 -6.51 -31.14
CA ALA A 414 0.82 -6.31 -29.81
C ALA A 414 1.62 -7.06 -28.73
N ALA A 415 2.00 -8.31 -28.98
CA ALA A 415 2.81 -9.10 -28.04
C ALA A 415 4.21 -8.47 -27.84
N ASP A 416 4.87 -8.07 -28.93
CA ASP A 416 6.17 -7.40 -28.89
C ASP A 416 6.09 -6.11 -28.06
N PHE A 417 5.03 -5.32 -28.23
CA PHE A 417 4.86 -4.10 -27.47
C PHE A 417 4.54 -4.36 -26.00
N VAL A 418 3.73 -5.39 -25.66
CA VAL A 418 3.51 -5.80 -24.26
C VAL A 418 4.84 -6.11 -23.59
N PHE A 419 5.73 -6.85 -24.27
CA PHE A 419 7.05 -7.14 -23.73
C PHE A 419 7.92 -5.88 -23.61
N GLU A 420 7.93 -5.00 -24.61
CA GLU A 420 8.66 -3.72 -24.55
C GLU A 420 8.31 -2.90 -23.29
N ILE A 421 7.01 -2.71 -23.02
CA ILE A 421 6.54 -1.87 -21.91
C ILE A 421 6.74 -2.55 -20.55
N CYS A 422 6.56 -3.87 -20.47
CA CYS A 422 6.76 -4.63 -19.24
C CYS A 422 8.25 -4.76 -18.89
N ASP A 423 9.12 -5.01 -19.86
CA ASP A 423 10.58 -5.05 -19.68
C ASP A 423 11.08 -3.70 -19.12
N TRP A 424 10.59 -2.58 -19.67
CA TRP A 424 10.92 -1.25 -19.15
C TRP A 424 10.39 -1.00 -17.73
N LEU A 425 9.17 -1.48 -17.42
CA LEU A 425 8.55 -1.34 -16.10
C LEU A 425 9.36 -2.06 -15.00
N LEU A 426 10.02 -3.18 -15.30
CA LEU A 426 10.86 -3.90 -14.33
C LEU A 426 11.94 -3.00 -13.71
N GLY A 427 12.46 -2.03 -14.48
CA GLY A 427 13.42 -1.05 -13.99
C GLY A 427 12.87 -0.11 -12.91
N MET A 428 11.56 -0.11 -12.64
CA MET A 428 10.94 0.67 -11.55
C MET A 428 10.94 -0.08 -10.22
N GLN A 429 11.25 -1.38 -10.20
CA GLN A 429 11.12 -2.18 -8.99
C GLN A 429 12.34 -2.06 -8.08
N GLN A 430 12.11 -1.90 -6.78
CA GLN A 430 13.15 -1.87 -5.75
C GLN A 430 13.83 -3.24 -5.63
N GLY A 431 15.13 -3.29 -5.95
CA GLY A 431 15.96 -4.49 -5.86
C GLY A 431 16.51 -4.77 -4.46
N SER A 432 17.45 -5.71 -4.36
CA SER A 432 18.04 -6.19 -3.10
C SER A 432 18.88 -5.15 -2.34
N THR A 433 19.34 -4.09 -3.02
CA THR A 433 20.09 -2.99 -2.41
C THR A 433 19.19 -1.96 -1.71
N ALA A 434 17.87 -2.07 -1.88
CA ALA A 434 16.90 -1.22 -1.21
C ALA A 434 16.74 -1.62 0.26
N PRO A 435 16.32 -0.69 1.15
CA PRO A 435 15.97 -1.04 2.53
C PRO A 435 14.99 -2.21 2.58
N ALA A 436 15.21 -3.12 3.53
CA ALA A 436 14.52 -4.40 3.57
C ALA A 436 12.99 -4.30 3.61
N ASP A 437 12.39 -3.21 4.09
CA ASP A 437 10.94 -2.98 4.13
C ASP A 437 10.33 -2.50 2.81
N VAL A 438 11.13 -1.99 1.86
CA VAL A 438 10.63 -1.48 0.56
C VAL A 438 11.06 -2.35 -0.62
N GLN A 439 11.83 -3.41 -0.39
CA GLN A 439 12.22 -4.37 -1.43
C GLN A 439 10.97 -4.94 -2.14
N GLY A 440 11.00 -4.94 -3.47
CA GLY A 440 9.91 -5.38 -4.33
C GLY A 440 8.82 -4.34 -4.61
N GLU A 441 8.82 -3.19 -3.93
CA GLU A 441 7.93 -2.08 -4.28
C GLU A 441 8.24 -1.57 -5.69
N PHE A 442 7.22 -1.26 -6.48
CA PHE A 442 7.42 -0.59 -7.76
C PHE A 442 7.47 0.93 -7.56
N PHE A 443 8.70 1.40 -7.33
CA PHE A 443 9.04 2.79 -7.21
C PHE A 443 10.54 2.96 -7.43
N ASP A 444 10.93 3.91 -8.30
CA ASP A 444 12.34 4.26 -8.51
C ASP A 444 12.68 5.61 -7.85
N PRO A 445 13.52 5.65 -6.81
CA PRO A 445 13.92 6.89 -6.14
C PRO A 445 14.74 7.81 -7.04
N ALA A 446 15.38 7.28 -8.09
CA ALA A 446 16.12 8.05 -9.08
C ALA A 446 15.19 8.71 -10.11
N ARG A 447 13.92 8.29 -10.21
CA ARG A 447 12.90 8.87 -11.10
C ARG A 447 11.66 9.33 -10.30
N PRO A 448 11.82 10.28 -9.36
CA PRO A 448 10.73 10.71 -8.47
C PRO A 448 9.60 11.46 -9.19
N GLY A 449 9.80 11.85 -10.47
CA GLY A 449 8.79 12.51 -11.30
C GLY A 449 7.54 11.66 -11.58
N PHE A 450 7.62 10.34 -11.41
CA PHE A 450 6.47 9.43 -11.55
C PHE A 450 5.58 9.32 -10.31
N GLY A 451 5.87 10.12 -9.28
CA GLY A 451 5.10 10.16 -8.04
C GLY A 451 5.72 9.33 -6.91
N PRO A 452 5.15 9.41 -5.69
CA PRO A 452 5.66 8.69 -4.53
C PRO A 452 5.37 7.17 -4.61
N PRO A 453 6.09 6.33 -3.85
CA PRO A 453 5.77 4.91 -3.75
C PRO A 453 4.36 4.73 -3.20
N HIS A 454 3.63 3.77 -3.76
CA HIS A 454 2.24 3.54 -3.40
C HIS A 454 1.85 2.07 -3.59
N ALA A 455 1.17 1.47 -2.60
CA ALA A 455 0.71 0.09 -2.67
C ALA A 455 -0.18 -0.18 -3.89
N SER A 456 -1.03 0.79 -4.27
CA SER A 456 -1.84 0.66 -5.48
C SER A 456 -1.01 0.57 -6.76
N ALA A 457 0.16 1.24 -6.82
CA ALA A 457 1.05 1.18 -7.98
C ALA A 457 1.66 -0.21 -8.10
N THR A 458 2.23 -0.75 -7.01
CA THR A 458 2.68 -2.15 -6.96
C THR A 458 1.55 -3.10 -7.35
N GLY A 459 0.34 -2.92 -6.81
CA GLY A 459 -0.82 -3.76 -7.14
C GLY A 459 -1.15 -3.77 -8.63
N VAL A 460 -1.36 -2.59 -9.23
CA VAL A 460 -1.79 -2.49 -10.63
C VAL A 460 -0.72 -2.97 -11.61
N TYR A 461 0.56 -2.75 -11.30
CA TYR A 461 1.66 -3.28 -12.10
C TYR A 461 1.73 -4.80 -12.08
N LEU A 462 1.38 -5.43 -10.95
CA LEU A 462 1.25 -6.88 -10.87
C LEU A 462 0.09 -7.41 -11.73
N GLU A 463 -1.01 -6.67 -11.88
CA GLU A 463 -2.11 -7.03 -12.79
C GLU A 463 -1.65 -7.09 -14.26
N GLY A 464 -0.82 -6.14 -14.69
CA GLY A 464 -0.23 -6.16 -16.04
C GLY A 464 0.82 -7.26 -16.21
N LEU A 465 1.74 -7.39 -15.24
CA LEU A 465 2.84 -8.34 -15.30
C LEU A 465 2.37 -9.79 -15.32
N ILE A 466 1.29 -10.14 -14.62
CA ILE A 466 0.79 -11.51 -14.63
C ILE A 466 0.22 -11.91 -16.01
N GLU A 467 -0.40 -10.97 -16.74
CA GLU A 467 -0.84 -11.24 -18.12
C GLU A 467 0.36 -11.33 -19.09
N ALA A 468 1.39 -10.51 -18.90
CA ALA A 468 2.63 -10.59 -19.67
C ALA A 468 3.42 -11.88 -19.39
N PHE A 469 3.43 -12.35 -18.14
CA PHE A 469 3.95 -13.67 -17.76
C PHE A 469 3.24 -14.79 -18.52
N ALA A 470 1.90 -14.79 -18.50
CA ALA A 470 1.12 -15.81 -19.21
C ALA A 470 1.31 -15.74 -20.73
N LEU A 471 1.51 -14.54 -21.29
CA LEU A 471 1.85 -14.37 -22.71
C LEU A 471 3.24 -14.95 -23.03
N ALA A 472 4.26 -14.63 -22.23
CA ALA A 472 5.60 -15.18 -22.39
C ALA A 472 5.62 -16.71 -22.30
N GLU A 473 4.84 -17.29 -21.39
CA GLU A 473 4.68 -18.74 -21.29
C GLU A 473 4.06 -19.35 -22.54
N ARG A 474 2.94 -18.81 -23.04
CA ARG A 474 2.28 -19.29 -24.27
C ARG A 474 3.19 -19.21 -25.50
N LEU A 475 4.03 -18.18 -25.58
CA LEU A 475 4.96 -17.97 -26.69
C LEU A 475 6.32 -18.67 -26.50
N GLY A 476 6.54 -19.35 -25.38
CA GLY A 476 7.81 -20.04 -25.09
C GLY A 476 8.99 -19.11 -24.75
N ASP A 477 8.76 -17.84 -24.40
CA ASP A 477 9.80 -16.90 -23.99
C ASP A 477 10.20 -17.13 -22.51
N VAL A 478 11.07 -18.13 -22.31
CA VAL A 478 11.56 -18.53 -20.98
C VAL A 478 12.28 -17.39 -20.23
N PRO A 479 13.16 -16.58 -20.86
CA PRO A 479 13.80 -15.44 -20.18
C PRO A 479 12.80 -14.46 -19.60
N ARG A 480 11.81 -14.00 -20.39
CA ARG A 480 10.80 -13.05 -19.90
C ARG A 480 9.87 -13.67 -18.88
N ARG A 481 9.42 -14.91 -19.10
CA ARG A 481 8.61 -15.66 -18.13
C ARG A 481 9.29 -15.67 -16.75
N THR A 482 10.60 -15.93 -16.73
CA THR A 482 11.39 -15.98 -15.49
C THR A 482 11.58 -14.60 -14.86
N ALA A 483 11.85 -13.57 -15.66
CA ALA A 483 11.98 -12.19 -15.18
C ALA A 483 10.68 -11.69 -14.55
N TYR A 484 9.54 -11.86 -15.25
CA TYR A 484 8.22 -11.46 -14.76
C TYR A 484 7.82 -12.23 -13.50
N ARG A 485 8.05 -13.55 -13.45
CA ARG A 485 7.82 -14.37 -12.25
C ARG A 485 8.56 -13.80 -11.03
N ARG A 486 9.86 -13.52 -11.16
CA ARG A 486 10.68 -12.96 -10.06
C ARG A 486 10.16 -11.60 -9.62
N ALA A 487 9.81 -10.73 -10.57
CA ALA A 487 9.24 -9.42 -10.27
C ALA A 487 7.89 -9.53 -9.55
N ILE A 488 7.03 -10.47 -9.97
CA ILE A 488 5.75 -10.75 -9.34
C ILE A 488 5.92 -11.21 -7.88
N LEU A 489 6.81 -12.17 -7.63
CA LEU A 489 7.10 -12.65 -6.27
C LEU A 489 7.64 -11.54 -5.36
N ALA A 490 8.49 -10.65 -5.88
CA ALA A 490 8.98 -9.50 -5.14
C ALA A 490 7.86 -8.48 -4.86
N GLY A 491 6.98 -8.22 -5.82
CA GLY A 491 5.83 -7.34 -5.63
C GLY A 491 4.82 -7.89 -4.61
N LEU A 492 4.55 -9.20 -4.64
CA LEU A 492 3.73 -9.89 -3.62
C LEU A 492 4.35 -9.75 -2.22
N ARG A 493 5.68 -9.86 -2.12
CA ARG A 493 6.41 -9.62 -0.87
C ARG A 493 6.23 -8.19 -0.35
N ALA A 494 6.27 -7.20 -1.24
CA ALA A 494 6.02 -5.80 -0.89
C ALA A 494 4.57 -5.55 -0.44
N LEU A 495 3.57 -6.10 -1.15
CA LEU A 495 2.17 -6.03 -0.70
C LEU A 495 1.97 -6.69 0.67
N ARG A 496 2.60 -7.85 0.89
CA ARG A 496 2.55 -8.56 2.19
C ARG A 496 3.22 -7.78 3.31
N GLN A 497 4.28 -7.04 3.00
CA GLN A 497 4.94 -6.14 3.95
C GLN A 497 3.98 -5.04 4.42
N MET A 498 3.23 -4.43 3.49
CA MET A 498 2.30 -3.33 3.80
C MET A 498 0.97 -3.77 4.42
N GLN A 499 0.67 -5.08 4.46
CA GLN A 499 -0.62 -5.59 4.92
C GLN A 499 -0.76 -5.58 6.46
N PHE A 500 -1.92 -5.16 6.94
CA PHE A 500 -2.32 -5.35 8.34
C PHE A 500 -2.88 -6.77 8.56
N ARG A 501 -2.08 -7.71 9.04
CA ARG A 501 -2.47 -9.13 9.12
C ARG A 501 -2.85 -9.56 10.52
N HIS A 502 -2.10 -9.11 11.52
CA HIS A 502 -2.27 -9.53 12.91
C HIS A 502 -1.95 -8.40 13.89
N ALA A 503 -2.12 -8.64 15.20
CA ALA A 503 -1.98 -7.63 16.24
C ALA A 503 -0.64 -6.89 16.20
N SER A 504 0.48 -7.57 15.87
CA SER A 504 1.80 -6.94 15.71
C SER A 504 1.96 -6.06 14.48
N ASP A 505 1.03 -6.04 13.52
CA ASP A 505 1.00 -5.02 12.46
C ASP A 505 0.15 -3.79 12.86
N MET A 506 -0.67 -3.96 13.91
CA MET A 506 -1.70 -3.02 14.37
C MET A 506 -1.45 -2.56 15.82
N TRP A 507 -0.21 -2.63 16.29
CA TRP A 507 0.15 -2.39 17.70
C TRP A 507 -0.17 -0.96 18.16
N TYR A 508 -0.20 0.02 17.25
CA TYR A 508 -0.59 1.42 17.51
C TYR A 508 -2.04 1.76 17.13
N ILE A 509 -2.81 0.79 16.64
CA ILE A 509 -4.13 1.04 16.04
C ILE A 509 -5.22 0.62 17.01
N ALA A 510 -6.01 1.58 17.49
CA ALA A 510 -7.11 1.31 18.40
C ALA A 510 -8.28 0.59 17.71
N ARG A 511 -8.66 1.06 16.51
CA ARG A 511 -9.75 0.47 15.70
C ARG A 511 -9.22 -0.64 14.78
N ARG A 512 -8.68 -1.71 15.36
CA ARG A 512 -8.07 -2.84 14.60
C ARG A 512 -8.99 -3.42 13.51
N PRO A 513 -10.31 -3.63 13.74
CA PRO A 513 -11.18 -4.15 12.68
C PRO A 513 -11.27 -3.29 11.42
N ALA A 514 -11.03 -1.97 11.53
CA ALA A 514 -11.08 -1.04 10.41
C ALA A 514 -9.88 -1.17 9.45
N VAL A 515 -8.79 -1.80 9.90
CA VAL A 515 -7.56 -1.94 9.10
C VAL A 515 -7.22 -3.37 8.77
N LEU A 516 -7.72 -4.36 9.52
CA LEU A 516 -7.41 -5.78 9.31
C LEU A 516 -7.64 -6.16 7.84
N GLY A 517 -6.61 -6.70 7.21
CA GLY A 517 -6.56 -7.10 5.80
C GLY A 517 -6.28 -5.99 4.80
N GLY A 518 -6.39 -4.72 5.21
CA GLY A 518 -6.05 -3.57 4.38
C GLY A 518 -4.54 -3.39 4.22
N LEU A 519 -4.16 -2.55 3.25
CA LEU A 519 -2.76 -2.23 2.94
C LEU A 519 -2.47 -0.76 3.30
N ARG A 520 -1.33 -0.54 3.95
CA ARG A 520 -0.70 0.78 4.07
C ARG A 520 -0.46 1.36 2.68
N SER A 521 -0.39 2.68 2.58
CA SER A 521 -0.08 3.34 1.30
C SER A 521 1.38 3.15 0.91
N SER A 522 2.30 3.09 1.87
CA SER A 522 3.70 2.69 1.68
C SER A 522 4.30 2.16 2.98
N GLY A 523 5.55 1.70 2.98
CA GLY A 523 6.27 1.31 4.21
C GLY A 523 6.30 2.40 5.31
N PHE A 524 6.21 3.68 4.93
CA PHE A 524 6.24 4.82 5.86
C PHE A 524 4.89 5.55 6.01
N ASP A 525 3.92 5.35 5.11
CA ASP A 525 2.58 5.96 5.18
C ASP A 525 1.52 4.92 5.52
N ASN A 526 1.02 4.97 6.75
CA ASN A 526 0.06 4.00 7.26
C ASN A 526 -1.38 4.25 6.84
N THR A 527 -1.66 5.25 5.99
CA THR A 527 -3.02 5.49 5.50
C THR A 527 -3.51 4.35 4.62
N LEU A 528 -4.80 4.03 4.73
CA LEU A 528 -5.45 3.05 3.87
C LEU A 528 -6.28 3.81 2.84
N ARG A 529 -6.18 3.38 1.58
CA ARG A 529 -7.12 3.74 0.52
C ARG A 529 -7.67 2.47 -0.10
N ILE A 530 -8.90 2.54 -0.60
CA ILE A 530 -9.53 1.41 -1.28
C ILE A 530 -8.66 0.81 -2.39
N ASP A 531 -8.02 1.66 -3.19
CA ASP A 531 -7.21 1.22 -4.32
C ASP A 531 -5.84 0.66 -3.91
N ASN A 532 -5.40 0.86 -2.66
CA ASN A 532 -4.27 0.09 -2.13
C ASN A 532 -4.61 -1.39 -2.08
N VAL A 533 -5.81 -1.72 -1.61
CA VAL A 533 -6.24 -3.10 -1.40
C VAL A 533 -6.73 -3.70 -2.70
N GLN A 534 -7.58 -2.97 -3.42
CA GLN A 534 -8.31 -3.50 -4.55
C GLN A 534 -7.39 -3.95 -5.70
N HIS A 535 -6.43 -3.12 -6.16
CA HIS A 535 -5.48 -3.53 -7.21
C HIS A 535 -4.66 -4.76 -6.79
N GLY A 536 -4.13 -4.74 -5.56
CA GLY A 536 -3.37 -5.87 -5.04
C GLY A 536 -4.20 -7.16 -4.97
N LEU A 537 -5.47 -7.07 -4.57
CA LEU A 537 -6.37 -8.23 -4.50
C LEU A 537 -6.69 -8.79 -5.90
N MET A 538 -6.99 -7.92 -6.87
CA MET A 538 -7.27 -8.33 -8.25
C MET A 538 -6.04 -9.02 -8.88
N ALA A 539 -4.84 -8.45 -8.67
CA ALA A 539 -3.59 -9.08 -9.08
C ALA A 539 -3.40 -10.45 -8.42
N ILE A 540 -3.57 -10.54 -7.09
CA ILE A 540 -3.38 -11.79 -6.34
C ILE A 540 -4.34 -12.87 -6.83
N HIS A 541 -5.62 -12.56 -7.05
CA HIS A 541 -6.57 -13.53 -7.62
C HIS A 541 -6.08 -14.07 -8.95
N ARG A 542 -5.63 -13.18 -9.84
CA ARG A 542 -5.14 -13.56 -11.16
C ARG A 542 -3.83 -14.36 -11.10
N ILE A 543 -2.93 -14.01 -10.19
CA ILE A 543 -1.69 -14.76 -9.93
C ILE A 543 -2.02 -16.16 -9.40
N LEU A 544 -2.96 -16.30 -8.47
CA LEU A 544 -3.36 -17.60 -7.94
C LEU A 544 -4.01 -18.52 -8.99
N ASP A 545 -4.60 -17.95 -10.05
CA ASP A 545 -5.15 -18.68 -11.19
C ASP A 545 -4.06 -19.17 -12.16
N LEU A 546 -3.02 -18.37 -12.37
CA LEU A 546 -2.06 -18.58 -13.44
C LEU A 546 -0.72 -19.18 -12.98
N PHE A 547 -0.30 -18.94 -11.75
CA PHE A 547 0.93 -19.55 -11.22
C PHE A 547 0.70 -21.00 -10.79
N HIS A 548 1.63 -21.86 -11.17
CA HIS A 548 1.76 -23.20 -10.60
C HIS A 548 2.49 -23.16 -9.24
N ASP A 549 2.47 -24.25 -8.47
CA ASP A 549 3.13 -24.30 -7.16
C ASP A 549 4.63 -24.02 -7.26
N ASP A 550 5.27 -24.54 -8.32
CA ASP A 550 6.68 -24.29 -8.61
C ASP A 550 6.98 -22.82 -8.88
N ASP A 551 5.98 -22.03 -9.31
CA ASP A 551 6.18 -20.61 -9.55
C ASP A 551 6.34 -19.78 -8.27
N PHE A 552 5.99 -20.35 -7.11
CA PHE A 552 6.19 -19.71 -5.81
C PHE A 552 7.53 -20.07 -5.15
N LEU A 553 8.33 -20.96 -5.75
CA LEU A 553 9.64 -21.34 -5.22
C LEU A 553 10.67 -20.21 -5.47
N PHE A 554 11.40 -19.82 -4.44
CA PHE A 554 12.42 -18.77 -4.55
C PHE A 554 13.78 -19.33 -4.92
#